data_AF-A0A1W9GJ10-F1
#
_entry.id   AF-A0A1W9GJ10-F1
#
_cell.length_a   1.000
_cell.length_b   1.000
_cell.length_c   1.000
_cell.angle_alpha   90.00
_cell.angle_beta   90.00
_cell.angle_gamma   90.00
#
_symmetry.space_group_name_H-M   'P 1'
#
loop_
_entity.id
_entity.type
_entity.pdbx_description
1 polymer ?
#
loop_
_entity_poly.entity_id
_entity_poly.type
_entity_poly.pdbx_seq_one_letter_code
_entity_poly.pdbx_strand_id
1 'polypeptide(L)'
;MAKYNKIRQLAQTKSHLFLNIFSYPPGIARERLAHGISTHPIRSRQAETPRELALAFRQAHKYTVALTKAKRGLMIKTMRDASHNYPWLLKSIMGILAIAFVITMGWWGFGEQAGGPVAKVGEQSVSLDEFKRTYENMHRIYKDNVKTEFKDEEFKDFVMGQLVDSRVWIIAAQEMGVRVSDADLRELIMQTPVFQKNGAFDPELYKRILAANHLTPAAFESIQHQEVLANKARMIVRDSVALTPEEIAEGQSLMTRPADGNDPAKMAEAKQRVLDDMLLQKQQRALVSFQQSMKAKIPITIRRELL
;
A
#
# COMPACT_ATOMS: atom_id res chain seq x y z
N MET A 1 -30.31 29.23 -52.77
CA MET A 1 -30.35 28.49 -54.05
C MET A 1 -29.36 27.33 -53.97
N ALA A 2 -29.78 26.12 -53.59
CA ALA A 2 -30.58 25.19 -54.41
C ALA A 2 -29.73 24.30 -55.35
N LYS A 3 -29.05 23.31 -54.76
CA LYS A 3 -29.08 21.90 -55.19
C LYS A 3 -29.23 21.05 -53.92
N TYR A 4 -30.43 21.04 -53.34
CA TYR A 4 -31.34 19.88 -53.38
C TYR A 4 -30.63 18.62 -52.85
N ASN A 5 -30.80 18.19 -51.60
CA ASN A 5 -32.08 17.93 -50.91
C ASN A 5 -33.07 17.10 -51.77
N LYS A 6 -32.53 16.01 -52.32
CA LYS A 6 -33.21 14.79 -52.80
C LYS A 6 -32.19 13.67 -52.52
N ILE A 7 -32.45 12.60 -51.78
CA ILE A 7 -33.72 12.09 -51.25
C ILE A 7 -33.53 11.69 -49.77
N ARG A 8 -34.41 12.24 -48.93
CA ARG A 8 -34.70 11.79 -47.56
C ARG A 8 -35.34 10.39 -47.64
N GLN A 9 -35.02 9.47 -46.72
CA GLN A 9 -35.35 8.02 -46.75
C GLN A 9 -34.37 7.23 -47.66
N LEU A 10 -33.81 6.09 -47.25
CA LEU A 10 -34.15 5.18 -46.13
C LEU A 10 -33.00 5.16 -45.11
N ALA A 11 -33.15 5.60 -43.87
CA ALA A 11 -34.02 5.08 -42.80
C ALA A 11 -33.57 3.71 -42.26
N GLN A 12 -33.20 3.73 -40.97
CA GLN A 12 -33.03 2.60 -40.04
C GLN A 12 -31.85 1.65 -40.33
N THR A 13 -30.77 1.67 -39.53
CA THR A 13 -30.73 1.22 -38.13
C THR A 13 -31.06 -0.27 -37.99
N LYS A 14 -30.02 -1.11 -37.90
CA LYS A 14 -29.95 -2.18 -36.88
C LYS A 14 -28.54 -2.75 -36.71
N SER A 15 -28.04 -2.52 -35.50
CA SER A 15 -27.06 -3.32 -34.76
C SER A 15 -26.80 -4.72 -35.35
N HIS A 16 -25.59 -4.92 -35.89
CA HIS A 16 -25.01 -6.25 -36.00
C HIS A 16 -24.31 -6.59 -34.68
N LEU A 17 -24.72 -7.69 -34.07
CA LEU A 17 -23.96 -8.33 -32.99
C LEU A 17 -22.58 -8.73 -33.52
N PHE A 18 -21.54 -8.48 -32.73
CA PHE A 18 -20.43 -9.42 -32.57
C PHE A 18 -19.93 -9.40 -31.12
N LEU A 19 -20.59 -10.22 -30.29
CA LEU A 19 -19.95 -10.84 -29.15
C LEU A 19 -19.04 -11.94 -29.69
N ASN A 20 -17.73 -11.84 -29.48
CA ASN A 20 -16.82 -12.94 -29.81
C ASN A 20 -15.57 -12.94 -28.92
N ILE A 21 -15.72 -13.43 -27.67
CA ILE A 21 -14.58 -13.79 -26.81
C ILE A 21 -14.94 -15.07 -26.04
N PHE A 22 -14.72 -16.24 -26.66
CA PHE A 22 -13.73 -17.23 -26.20
C PHE A 22 -13.73 -18.43 -27.16
N SER A 23 -12.58 -19.06 -27.32
CA SER A 23 -12.34 -20.15 -28.27
C SER A 23 -11.50 -21.27 -27.63
N TYR A 24 -11.38 -22.40 -28.33
CA TYR A 24 -10.55 -23.61 -28.07
C TYR A 24 -11.17 -24.76 -27.21
N PRO A 25 -10.84 -26.05 -27.49
CA PRO A 25 -11.79 -27.14 -27.77
C PRO A 25 -11.55 -28.37 -26.83
N PRO A 26 -11.30 -29.67 -27.20
CA PRO A 26 -11.21 -30.43 -28.49
C PRO A 26 -12.59 -30.77 -29.13
N GLY A 27 -12.76 -31.61 -30.16
CA GLY A 27 -11.84 -32.44 -30.98
C GLY A 27 -11.96 -33.95 -30.77
N ILE A 28 -12.73 -34.66 -31.61
CA ILE A 28 -12.66 -36.10 -31.97
C ILE A 28 -13.39 -36.27 -33.32
N ALA A 29 -12.98 -37.24 -34.13
CA ALA A 29 -13.50 -37.44 -35.49
C ALA A 29 -13.94 -38.89 -35.77
N ARG A 30 -14.72 -39.02 -36.86
CA ARG A 30 -14.99 -40.22 -37.68
C ARG A 30 -16.10 -41.20 -37.27
N GLU A 31 -16.63 -41.81 -38.35
CA GLU A 31 -17.35 -43.10 -38.45
C GLU A 31 -18.81 -43.17 -37.94
N ARG A 32 -19.74 -43.91 -38.59
CA ARG A 32 -19.77 -44.50 -39.97
C ARG A 32 -21.22 -44.92 -40.32
N LEU A 33 -21.41 -45.27 -41.60
CA LEU A 33 -22.46 -46.14 -42.16
C LEU A 33 -23.90 -45.61 -42.27
N ALA A 34 -24.34 -45.57 -43.53
CA ALA A 34 -25.73 -45.62 -43.91
C ALA A 34 -26.34 -47.00 -43.66
N HIS A 35 -27.62 -47.03 -43.31
CA HIS A 35 -28.60 -47.97 -43.87
C HIS A 35 -29.91 -47.19 -44.05
N GLY A 36 -30.54 -47.30 -45.23
CA GLY A 36 -31.77 -46.56 -45.53
C GLY A 36 -33.02 -47.29 -45.03
N ILE A 37 -34.18 -46.65 -45.21
CA ILE A 37 -35.44 -47.25 -45.72
C ILE A 37 -36.52 -46.15 -45.89
N SER A 38 -37.43 -46.40 -46.85
CA SER A 38 -38.72 -45.72 -47.08
C SER A 38 -38.75 -44.20 -47.27
N THR A 39 -38.66 -43.79 -48.54
CA THR A 39 -39.35 -42.60 -49.05
C THR A 39 -40.87 -42.83 -49.07
N HIS A 40 -41.63 -42.12 -48.23
CA HIS A 40 -43.08 -41.98 -48.42
C HIS A 40 -43.39 -40.70 -49.21
N PRO A 41 -44.19 -40.76 -50.30
CA PRO A 41 -44.58 -39.57 -51.03
C PRO A 41 -45.63 -38.80 -50.22
N ILE A 42 -45.27 -37.61 -49.72
CA ILE A 42 -46.25 -36.71 -49.10
C ILE A 42 -47.17 -36.18 -50.20
N ARG A 43 -48.37 -36.75 -50.24
CA ARG A 43 -49.48 -36.37 -51.11
C ARG A 43 -49.83 -34.89 -50.88
N SER A 44 -49.70 -34.08 -51.92
CA SER A 44 -50.09 -32.68 -51.92
C SER A 44 -51.59 -32.54 -51.60
N ARG A 45 -51.89 -31.96 -50.43
CA ARG A 45 -53.27 -31.59 -50.04
C ARG A 45 -53.48 -30.10 -50.32
N GLN A 46 -54.63 -29.81 -50.90
CA GLN A 46 -54.99 -28.53 -51.52
C GLN A 46 -54.80 -27.30 -50.62
N ALA A 47 -54.16 -26.28 -51.20
CA ALA A 47 -54.33 -24.85 -50.97
C ALA A 47 -55.07 -24.41 -49.68
N GLU A 48 -54.33 -24.23 -48.59
CA GLU A 48 -54.73 -23.23 -47.58
C GLU A 48 -54.66 -21.84 -48.20
N THR A 49 -55.74 -21.07 -48.14
CA THR A 49 -55.72 -19.73 -48.73
C THR A 49 -54.74 -18.83 -47.96
N PRO A 50 -54.04 -17.87 -48.62
CA PRO A 50 -53.10 -17.00 -47.91
C PRO A 50 -53.75 -16.16 -46.78
N ARG A 51 -55.08 -16.08 -46.74
CA ARG A 51 -55.85 -15.47 -45.65
C ARG A 51 -55.92 -16.36 -44.40
N GLU A 52 -56.12 -17.67 -44.57
CA GLU A 52 -56.17 -18.64 -43.46
C GLU A 52 -54.79 -18.85 -42.86
N LEU A 53 -53.76 -18.99 -43.69
CA LEU A 53 -52.37 -19.08 -43.24
C LEU A 53 -51.98 -17.80 -42.47
N ALA A 54 -52.36 -16.61 -42.96
CA ALA A 54 -52.13 -15.34 -42.25
C ALA A 54 -53.01 -15.13 -40.99
N LEU A 55 -54.11 -15.87 -40.84
CA LEU A 55 -54.92 -15.93 -39.63
C LEU A 55 -54.28 -16.86 -38.60
N ALA A 56 -53.88 -18.07 -39.01
CA ALA A 56 -53.14 -19.03 -38.19
C ALA A 56 -51.83 -18.44 -37.65
N PHE A 57 -51.03 -17.78 -38.51
CA PHE A 57 -49.83 -17.06 -38.08
C PHE A 57 -50.14 -15.92 -37.09
N ARG A 58 -51.20 -15.13 -37.31
CA ARG A 58 -51.63 -14.09 -36.34
C ARG A 58 -52.09 -14.68 -35.01
N GLN A 59 -52.79 -15.80 -35.03
CA GLN A 59 -53.25 -16.51 -33.83
C GLN A 59 -52.04 -17.06 -33.05
N ALA A 60 -51.14 -17.78 -33.72
CA ALA A 60 -49.91 -18.34 -33.13
C ALA A 60 -48.98 -17.25 -32.57
N HIS A 61 -48.86 -16.11 -33.26
CA HIS A 61 -48.07 -14.97 -32.76
C HIS A 61 -48.68 -14.35 -31.49
N LYS A 62 -50.02 -14.24 -31.41
CA LYS A 62 -50.69 -13.80 -30.17
C LYS A 62 -50.45 -14.77 -29.01
N TYR A 63 -50.57 -16.09 -29.24
CA TYR A 63 -50.35 -17.09 -28.19
C TYR A 63 -48.90 -17.14 -27.70
N THR A 64 -47.92 -17.07 -28.61
CA THR A 64 -46.49 -17.03 -28.24
C THR A 64 -46.12 -15.76 -27.47
N VAL A 65 -46.62 -14.59 -27.86
CA VAL A 65 -46.45 -13.34 -27.11
C VAL A 65 -47.11 -13.42 -25.73
N ALA A 66 -48.33 -13.99 -25.63
CA ALA A 66 -49.03 -14.17 -24.36
C ALA A 66 -48.28 -15.12 -23.41
N LEU A 67 -47.83 -16.28 -23.90
CA LEU A 67 -46.99 -17.23 -23.15
C LEU A 67 -45.69 -16.58 -22.67
N THR A 68 -45.03 -15.79 -23.51
CA THR A 68 -43.80 -15.07 -23.15
C THR A 68 -44.05 -14.03 -22.06
N LYS A 69 -45.17 -13.29 -22.14
CA LYS A 69 -45.56 -12.28 -21.14
C LYS A 69 -45.93 -12.92 -19.80
N ALA A 70 -46.68 -14.03 -19.83
CA ALA A 70 -47.03 -14.80 -18.63
C ALA A 70 -45.78 -15.39 -17.96
N LYS A 71 -44.86 -16.00 -18.73
CA LYS A 71 -43.63 -16.61 -18.21
C LYS A 71 -42.68 -15.57 -17.60
N ARG A 72 -42.55 -14.37 -18.19
CA ARG A 72 -41.83 -13.24 -17.55
C ARG A 72 -42.52 -12.77 -16.28
N GLY A 73 -43.84 -12.63 -16.28
CA GLY A 73 -44.60 -12.24 -15.07
C GLY A 73 -44.44 -13.23 -13.92
N LEU A 74 -44.31 -14.53 -14.23
CA LEU A 74 -44.03 -15.57 -13.25
C LEU A 74 -42.57 -15.54 -12.77
N MET A 75 -41.59 -15.49 -13.68
CA MET A 75 -40.16 -15.45 -13.33
C MET A 75 -39.77 -14.21 -12.51
N ILE A 76 -40.33 -13.04 -12.82
CA ILE A 76 -40.05 -11.81 -12.04
C ILE A 76 -40.65 -11.90 -10.64
N LYS A 77 -41.81 -12.57 -10.47
CA LYS A 77 -42.39 -12.81 -9.14
C LYS A 77 -41.56 -13.81 -8.33
N THR A 78 -41.17 -14.95 -8.92
CA THR A 78 -40.36 -15.94 -8.19
C THR A 78 -38.98 -15.41 -7.79
N MET A 79 -38.34 -14.58 -8.62
CA MET A 79 -37.08 -13.91 -8.26
C MET A 79 -37.28 -12.84 -7.16
N ARG A 80 -38.41 -12.12 -7.17
CA ARG A 80 -38.71 -11.09 -6.16
C ARG A 80 -39.05 -11.71 -4.80
N ASP A 81 -39.85 -12.78 -4.78
CA ASP A 81 -40.25 -13.46 -3.55
C ASP A 81 -39.08 -14.23 -2.92
N ALA A 82 -38.19 -14.83 -3.74
CA ALA A 82 -36.93 -15.42 -3.25
C ALA A 82 -36.02 -14.40 -2.55
N SER A 83 -35.98 -13.15 -3.03
CA SER A 83 -35.22 -12.07 -2.38
C SER A 83 -35.88 -11.54 -1.10
N HIS A 84 -37.18 -11.75 -0.89
CA HIS A 84 -37.92 -11.23 0.27
C HIS A 84 -37.96 -12.22 1.44
N ASN A 85 -37.91 -13.53 1.17
CA ASN A 85 -38.06 -14.56 2.22
C ASN A 85 -36.77 -14.91 2.97
N TYR A 86 -35.57 -14.50 2.51
CA TYR A 86 -34.29 -14.82 3.17
C TYR A 86 -33.35 -13.62 3.44
N PRO A 87 -33.83 -12.48 3.99
CA PRO A 87 -32.96 -11.36 4.32
C PRO A 87 -31.91 -11.72 5.39
N TRP A 88 -32.15 -12.76 6.19
CA TRP A 88 -31.19 -13.27 7.19
C TRP A 88 -30.03 -14.05 6.55
N LEU A 89 -30.31 -14.84 5.49
CA LEU A 89 -29.30 -15.64 4.79
C LEU A 89 -28.29 -14.73 4.06
N LEU A 90 -28.79 -13.68 3.40
CA LEU A 90 -27.94 -12.70 2.72
C LEU A 90 -27.03 -11.97 3.71
N LYS A 91 -27.57 -11.57 4.88
CA LYS A 91 -26.78 -10.97 5.98
C LYS A 91 -25.75 -11.94 6.55
N SER A 92 -26.09 -13.22 6.69
CA SER A 92 -25.17 -14.25 7.18
C SER A 92 -24.00 -14.46 6.22
N ILE A 93 -24.26 -14.58 4.90
CA ILE A 93 -23.21 -14.70 3.88
C ILE A 93 -22.33 -13.43 3.85
N MET A 94 -22.93 -12.24 3.91
CA MET A 94 -22.17 -10.99 3.95
C MET A 94 -21.32 -10.87 5.23
N GLY A 95 -21.84 -11.31 6.38
CA GLY A 95 -21.12 -11.37 7.64
C GLY A 95 -19.96 -12.36 7.61
N ILE A 96 -20.15 -13.56 7.04
CA ILE A 96 -19.09 -14.56 6.86
C ILE A 96 -18.01 -14.03 5.92
N LEU A 97 -18.36 -13.35 4.82
CA LEU A 97 -17.39 -12.73 3.93
C LEU A 97 -16.63 -11.56 4.59
N ALA A 98 -17.31 -10.75 5.41
CA ALA A 98 -16.66 -9.69 6.18
C ALA A 98 -15.71 -10.25 7.26
N ILE A 99 -16.12 -11.29 7.99
CA ILE A 99 -15.29 -12.00 8.97
C ILE A 99 -14.11 -12.67 8.27
N ALA A 100 -14.32 -13.31 7.12
CA ALA A 100 -13.23 -13.86 6.31
C ALA A 100 -12.24 -12.77 5.90
N PHE A 101 -12.72 -11.61 5.43
CA PHE A 101 -11.86 -10.46 5.13
C PHE A 101 -11.10 -9.92 6.35
N VAL A 102 -11.73 -9.84 7.52
CA VAL A 102 -11.06 -9.38 8.75
C VAL A 102 -9.99 -10.38 9.21
N ILE A 103 -10.27 -11.68 9.13
CA ILE A 103 -9.31 -12.74 9.49
C ILE A 103 -8.17 -12.81 8.47
N THR A 104 -8.45 -12.70 7.16
CA THR A 104 -7.41 -12.80 6.12
C THR A 104 -6.63 -11.50 5.93
N MET A 105 -7.21 -10.31 6.08
CA MET A 105 -6.44 -9.04 5.97
C MET A 105 -5.86 -8.57 7.30
N GLY A 106 -6.48 -8.90 8.44
CA GLY A 106 -6.03 -8.45 9.77
C GLY A 106 -4.67 -9.02 10.20
N TRP A 107 -4.25 -10.15 9.63
CA TRP A 107 -2.94 -10.76 9.89
C TRP A 107 -1.88 -10.42 8.81
N TRP A 108 -2.29 -9.93 7.64
CA TRP A 108 -1.41 -9.67 6.49
C TRP A 108 -0.69 -8.30 6.56
N GLY A 109 -0.51 -7.75 7.77
CA GLY A 109 0.26 -6.53 8.01
C GLY A 109 1.78 -6.71 7.91
N PHE A 110 2.27 -7.95 7.98
CA PHE A 110 3.67 -8.31 7.75
C PHE A 110 3.75 -9.26 6.56
N GLY A 111 4.21 -8.74 5.43
CA GLY A 111 4.42 -9.55 4.24
C GLY A 111 5.56 -10.52 4.47
N GLU A 112 5.24 -11.81 4.60
CA GLU A 112 6.22 -12.88 4.41
C GLU A 112 6.55 -12.95 2.91
N GLN A 113 7.41 -12.01 2.50
CA GLN A 113 7.91 -11.89 1.13
C GLN A 113 8.63 -13.18 0.75
N ALA A 114 8.35 -13.69 -0.45
CA ALA A 114 9.07 -14.82 -1.02
C ALA A 114 10.58 -14.47 -1.13
N GLY A 115 11.39 -15.01 -0.20
CA GLY A 115 12.81 -14.67 0.00
C GLY A 115 13.20 -14.42 1.47
N GLY A 116 12.22 -14.09 2.33
CA GLY A 116 12.43 -13.80 3.75
C GLY A 116 13.25 -12.51 4.01
N PRO A 117 13.62 -12.24 5.28
CA PRO A 117 14.28 -10.98 5.66
C PRO A 117 15.72 -10.86 5.15
N VAL A 118 16.09 -9.70 4.63
CA VAL A 118 17.45 -9.39 4.16
C VAL A 118 18.46 -9.23 5.29
N ALA A 119 17.99 -8.89 6.49
CA ALA A 119 18.80 -8.92 7.71
C ALA A 119 17.98 -9.34 8.93
N LYS A 120 18.62 -9.99 9.89
CA LYS A 120 18.11 -10.28 11.23
C LYS A 120 19.04 -9.65 12.26
N VAL A 121 18.47 -8.96 13.24
CA VAL A 121 19.15 -8.20 14.31
C VAL A 121 18.45 -8.57 15.61
N GLY A 122 18.98 -9.58 16.33
CA GLY A 122 18.25 -10.19 17.45
C GLY A 122 16.87 -10.69 16.99
N GLU A 123 15.81 -10.32 17.71
CA GLU A 123 14.42 -10.64 17.33
C GLU A 123 13.82 -9.69 16.27
N GLN A 124 14.53 -8.63 15.88
CA GLN A 124 14.09 -7.73 14.82
C GLN A 124 14.57 -8.22 13.45
N SER A 125 13.81 -7.93 12.40
CA SER A 125 14.15 -8.26 11.02
C SER A 125 13.96 -7.07 10.08
N VAL A 126 14.74 -7.03 9.01
CA VAL A 126 14.63 -6.06 7.91
C VAL A 126 14.08 -6.81 6.70
N SER A 127 12.97 -6.33 6.14
CA SER A 127 12.35 -6.96 4.96
C SER A 127 12.99 -6.49 3.64
N LEU A 128 12.84 -7.27 2.57
CA LEU A 128 13.40 -6.91 1.26
C LEU A 128 12.75 -5.63 0.71
N ASP A 129 11.43 -5.49 0.85
CA ASP A 129 10.75 -4.27 0.39
C ASP A 129 11.10 -3.05 1.25
N GLU A 130 11.40 -3.22 2.53
CA GLU A 130 11.85 -2.13 3.41
C GLU A 130 13.25 -1.65 3.00
N PHE A 131 14.16 -2.58 2.72
CA PHE A 131 15.48 -2.25 2.18
C PHE A 131 15.35 -1.51 0.84
N LYS A 132 14.58 -2.04 -0.12
CA LYS A 132 14.36 -1.40 -1.43
C LYS A 132 13.76 0.00 -1.31
N ARG A 133 12.69 0.18 -0.52
CA ARG A 133 12.07 1.49 -0.30
C ARG A 133 13.03 2.49 0.35
N THR A 134 13.80 2.05 1.35
CA THR A 134 14.79 2.89 2.03
C THR A 134 15.93 3.27 1.08
N TYR A 135 16.45 2.30 0.32
CA TYR A 135 17.47 2.52 -0.70
C TYR A 135 16.99 3.51 -1.76
N GLU A 136 15.80 3.33 -2.34
CA GLU A 136 15.26 4.23 -3.38
C GLU A 136 15.03 5.65 -2.86
N ASN A 137 14.55 5.79 -1.63
CA ASN A 137 14.34 7.09 -1.00
C ASN A 137 15.66 7.81 -0.70
N MET A 138 16.63 7.10 -0.09
CA MET A 138 17.94 7.66 0.19
C MET A 138 18.70 7.97 -1.10
N HIS A 139 18.69 7.08 -2.09
CA HIS A 139 19.35 7.29 -3.38
C HIS A 139 18.83 8.53 -4.10
N ARG A 140 17.51 8.77 -4.06
CA ARG A 140 16.89 10.00 -4.58
C ARG A 140 17.44 11.25 -3.87
N ILE A 141 17.37 11.27 -2.54
CA ILE A 141 17.84 12.40 -1.72
C ILE A 141 19.33 12.67 -1.95
N TYR A 142 20.16 11.64 -1.99
CA TYR A 142 21.60 11.78 -2.19
C TYR A 142 21.94 12.22 -3.62
N LYS A 143 21.28 11.67 -4.64
CA LYS A 143 21.48 12.08 -6.04
C LYS A 143 21.12 13.54 -6.30
N ASP A 144 20.09 14.04 -5.63
CA ASP A 144 19.63 15.44 -5.79
C ASP A 144 20.56 16.44 -5.06
N ASN A 145 21.30 16.01 -4.03
CA ASN A 145 22.09 16.89 -3.16
C ASN A 145 23.62 16.70 -3.22
N VAL A 146 24.12 15.55 -3.70
CA VAL A 146 25.54 15.16 -3.64
C VAL A 146 26.05 14.83 -5.04
N LYS A 147 27.03 15.61 -5.52
CA LYS A 147 27.68 15.42 -6.84
C LYS A 147 28.68 14.25 -6.90
N THR A 148 28.95 13.60 -5.76
CA THR A 148 29.88 12.47 -5.67
C THR A 148 29.15 11.18 -6.03
N GLU A 149 29.64 10.47 -7.04
CA GLU A 149 29.15 9.13 -7.37
C GLU A 149 29.62 8.12 -6.30
N PHE A 150 28.68 7.63 -5.49
CA PHE A 150 28.90 6.42 -4.70
C PHE A 150 28.86 5.20 -5.61
N LYS A 151 29.70 4.19 -5.35
CA LYS A 151 29.49 2.88 -5.98
C LYS A 151 28.20 2.27 -5.42
N ASP A 152 27.43 1.59 -6.28
CA ASP A 152 26.13 1.02 -5.89
C ASP A 152 26.23 0.12 -4.64
N GLU A 153 27.20 -0.80 -4.63
CA GLU A 153 27.44 -1.70 -3.50
C GLU A 153 27.85 -0.97 -2.19
N GLU A 154 28.62 0.11 -2.28
CA GLU A 154 28.98 0.93 -1.11
C GLU A 154 27.74 1.66 -0.56
N PHE A 155 26.82 2.07 -1.43
CA PHE A 155 25.56 2.68 -1.03
C PHE A 155 24.57 1.65 -0.47
N LYS A 156 24.49 0.43 -1.03
CA LYS A 156 23.71 -0.68 -0.45
C LYS A 156 24.18 -1.03 0.96
N ASP A 157 25.49 -1.15 1.18
CA ASP A 157 26.05 -1.42 2.51
C ASP A 157 25.79 -0.25 3.49
N PHE A 158 25.82 1.00 3.02
CA PHE A 158 25.45 2.16 3.84
C PHE A 158 23.96 2.14 4.26
N VAL A 159 23.05 1.89 3.31
CA VAL A 159 21.60 1.78 3.59
C VAL A 159 21.31 0.61 4.54
N MET A 160 21.95 -0.55 4.32
CA MET A 160 21.83 -1.70 5.22
C MET A 160 22.34 -1.37 6.63
N GLY A 161 23.46 -0.65 6.73
CA GLY A 161 24.00 -0.14 7.98
C GLY A 161 23.00 0.72 8.76
N GLN A 162 22.33 1.67 8.08
CA GLN A 162 21.30 2.52 8.69
C GLN A 162 20.09 1.71 9.21
N LEU A 163 19.64 0.71 8.46
CA LEU A 163 18.52 -0.15 8.87
C LEU A 163 18.90 -1.02 10.07
N VAL A 164 20.08 -1.64 10.06
CA VAL A 164 20.61 -2.39 11.21
C VAL A 164 20.76 -1.49 12.44
N ASP A 165 21.26 -0.27 12.26
CA ASP A 165 21.39 0.72 13.33
C ASP A 165 20.04 1.10 13.93
N SER A 166 19.02 1.31 13.10
CA SER A 166 17.65 1.54 13.58
C SER A 166 17.12 0.35 14.40
N ARG A 167 17.32 -0.89 13.94
CA ARG A 167 16.94 -2.10 14.70
C ARG A 167 17.68 -2.22 16.03
N VAL A 168 18.97 -1.88 16.10
CA VAL A 168 19.74 -1.84 17.36
C VAL A 168 19.16 -0.81 18.34
N TRP A 169 18.79 0.39 17.88
CA TRP A 169 18.16 1.41 18.73
C TRP A 169 16.74 1.05 19.19
N ILE A 170 15.96 0.32 18.37
CA ILE A 170 14.66 -0.23 18.76
C ILE A 170 14.81 -1.28 19.88
N ILE A 171 15.80 -2.17 19.79
CA ILE A 171 16.09 -3.17 20.83
C ILE A 171 16.54 -2.48 22.12
N ALA A 172 17.44 -1.50 22.03
CA ALA A 172 17.86 -0.70 23.18
C ALA A 172 16.68 -0.01 23.88
N ALA A 173 15.72 0.52 23.12
CA ALA A 173 14.50 1.10 23.67
C ALA A 173 13.63 0.07 24.42
N GLN A 174 13.51 -1.14 23.89
CA GLN A 174 12.80 -2.25 24.54
C GLN A 174 13.48 -2.70 25.84
N GLU A 175 14.81 -2.83 25.84
CA GLU A 175 15.60 -3.14 27.05
C GLU A 175 15.49 -2.05 28.13
N MET A 176 15.43 -0.77 27.74
CA MET A 176 15.18 0.36 28.65
C MET A 176 13.72 0.47 29.11
N GLY A 177 12.80 -0.37 28.63
CA GLY A 177 11.38 -0.30 28.95
C GLY A 177 10.64 0.90 28.36
N VAL A 178 11.22 1.57 27.35
CA VAL A 178 10.63 2.73 26.68
C VAL A 178 9.37 2.32 25.94
N ARG A 179 8.32 3.16 26.04
CA ARG A 179 7.07 2.99 25.31
C ARG A 179 6.66 4.29 24.61
N VAL A 180 5.93 4.13 23.52
CA VAL A 180 5.26 5.21 22.79
C VAL A 180 3.77 4.90 22.83
N SER A 181 2.97 5.84 23.32
CA SER A 181 1.51 5.68 23.34
C SER A 181 0.92 6.06 21.98
N ASP A 182 -0.25 5.48 21.65
CA ASP A 182 -0.98 5.84 20.43
C ASP A 182 -1.42 7.31 20.42
N ALA A 183 -1.52 7.94 21.61
CA ALA A 183 -1.79 9.37 21.75
C ALA A 183 -0.56 10.22 21.42
N ASP A 184 0.62 9.88 21.98
CA ASP A 184 1.92 10.53 21.64
C ASP A 184 2.15 10.49 20.12
N LEU A 185 1.95 9.30 19.53
CA LEU A 185 2.20 9.05 18.12
C LEU A 185 1.24 9.87 17.24
N ARG A 186 -0.05 9.90 17.59
CA ARG A 186 -1.06 10.70 16.89
C ARG A 186 -0.75 12.18 16.97
N GLU A 187 -0.37 12.68 18.15
CA GLU A 187 -0.01 14.08 18.34
C GLU A 187 1.20 14.46 17.46
N LEU A 188 2.25 13.65 17.45
CA LEU A 188 3.42 13.86 16.59
C LEU A 188 3.05 13.90 15.09
N ILE A 189 2.21 12.97 14.63
CA ILE A 189 1.73 12.94 13.24
C ILE A 189 0.90 14.20 12.93
N MET A 190 0.05 14.65 13.85
CA MET A 190 -0.72 15.89 13.70
C MET A 190 0.16 17.15 13.70
N GLN A 191 1.26 17.15 14.46
CA GLN A 191 2.26 18.23 14.50
C GLN A 191 3.20 18.24 13.28
N THR A 192 3.22 17.19 12.45
CA THR A 192 4.11 17.08 11.29
C THR A 192 3.68 18.07 10.19
N PRO A 193 4.50 19.08 9.81
CA PRO A 193 4.07 20.18 8.93
C PRO A 193 3.58 19.75 7.54
N VAL A 194 4.11 18.64 7.00
CA VAL A 194 3.72 18.14 5.67
C VAL A 194 2.27 17.66 5.61
N PHE A 195 1.65 17.34 6.75
CA PHE A 195 0.25 16.93 6.86
C PHE A 195 -0.67 18.09 7.31
N GLN A 196 -0.15 19.31 7.40
CA GLN A 196 -0.90 20.48 7.81
C GLN A 196 -1.30 21.37 6.64
N LYS A 197 -2.47 22.00 6.79
CA LYS A 197 -2.99 23.05 5.92
C LYS A 197 -3.38 24.22 6.80
N ASN A 198 -2.83 25.40 6.53
CA ASN A 198 -3.01 26.60 7.36
C ASN A 198 -2.63 26.38 8.84
N GLY A 199 -1.62 25.54 9.12
CA GLY A 199 -1.15 25.23 10.47
C GLY A 199 -2.00 24.22 11.26
N ALA A 200 -3.02 23.62 10.66
CA ALA A 200 -3.84 22.57 11.27
C ALA A 200 -3.77 21.27 10.45
N PHE A 201 -3.82 20.10 11.10
CA PHE A 201 -3.78 18.81 10.43
C PHE A 201 -4.96 18.62 9.46
N ASP A 202 -4.68 18.21 8.21
CA ASP A 202 -5.67 17.95 7.17
C ASP A 202 -5.68 16.42 6.85
N PRO A 203 -6.72 15.67 7.27
CA PRO A 203 -6.78 14.22 7.07
C PRO A 203 -6.78 13.79 5.60
N GLU A 204 -7.26 14.62 4.68
CA GLU A 204 -7.30 14.31 3.25
C GLU A 204 -5.96 14.62 2.58
N LEU A 205 -5.24 15.64 3.04
CA LEU A 205 -3.83 15.87 2.71
C LEU A 205 -2.96 14.68 3.16
N TYR A 206 -3.11 14.24 4.41
CA TYR A 206 -2.43 13.07 4.97
C TYR A 206 -2.66 11.81 4.12
N LYS A 207 -3.92 11.41 3.88
CA LYS A 207 -4.25 10.25 3.04
C LYS A 207 -3.67 10.38 1.63
N ARG A 208 -3.76 11.56 1.01
CA ARG A 208 -3.24 11.81 -0.35
C ARG A 208 -1.72 11.65 -0.42
N ILE A 209 -0.99 12.15 0.58
CA ILE A 209 0.47 12.01 0.65
C ILE A 209 0.86 10.55 0.85
N LEU A 210 0.20 9.82 1.75
CA LEU A 210 0.48 8.38 1.94
C LEU A 210 0.19 7.56 0.68
N ALA A 211 -0.95 7.81 0.02
CA ALA A 211 -1.31 7.15 -1.23
C ALA A 211 -0.29 7.42 -2.35
N ALA A 212 0.23 8.66 -2.46
CA ALA A 212 1.28 9.03 -3.41
C ALA A 212 2.63 8.34 -3.14
N ASN A 213 2.84 7.81 -1.93
CA ASN A 213 4.04 7.04 -1.54
C ASN A 213 3.74 5.53 -1.39
N HIS A 214 2.57 5.07 -1.84
CA HIS A 214 2.11 3.68 -1.72
C HIS A 214 2.10 3.14 -0.28
N LEU A 215 1.84 4.00 0.70
CA LEU A 215 1.72 3.66 2.12
C LEU A 215 0.26 3.65 2.57
N THR A 216 -0.08 2.73 3.48
CA THR A 216 -1.33 2.77 4.24
C THR A 216 -1.12 3.55 5.55
N PRO A 217 -2.17 4.11 6.18
CA PRO A 217 -2.06 4.77 7.48
C PRO A 217 -1.40 3.86 8.53
N ALA A 218 -1.86 2.61 8.66
CA ALA A 218 -1.29 1.66 9.63
C ALA A 218 0.19 1.33 9.37
N ALA A 219 0.62 1.20 8.10
CA ALA A 219 2.03 1.00 7.77
C ALA A 219 2.88 2.23 8.11
N PHE A 220 2.37 3.43 7.80
CA PHE A 220 3.04 4.68 8.15
C PHE A 220 3.13 4.88 9.68
N GLU A 221 2.04 4.67 10.41
CA GLU A 221 2.00 4.75 11.88
C GLU A 221 2.98 3.74 12.52
N SER A 222 3.08 2.52 12.01
CA SER A 222 4.07 1.53 12.47
C SER A 222 5.52 1.98 12.25
N ILE A 223 5.82 2.58 11.08
CA ILE A 223 7.15 3.15 10.78
C ILE A 223 7.45 4.32 11.73
N GLN A 224 6.50 5.24 11.93
CA GLN A 224 6.65 6.36 12.86
C GLN A 224 6.83 5.90 14.30
N HIS A 225 6.09 4.88 14.75
CA HIS A 225 6.22 4.30 16.10
C HIS A 225 7.65 3.79 16.34
N GLN A 226 8.19 3.02 15.39
CA GLN A 226 9.55 2.50 15.46
C GLN A 226 10.62 3.60 15.48
N GLU A 227 10.47 4.64 14.67
CA GLU A 227 11.41 5.77 14.64
C GLU A 227 11.33 6.63 15.91
N VAL A 228 10.13 6.89 16.45
CA VAL A 228 9.96 7.58 17.74
C VAL A 228 10.56 6.76 18.88
N LEU A 229 10.37 5.44 18.87
CA LEU A 229 10.92 4.55 19.88
C LEU A 229 12.46 4.56 19.87
N ALA A 230 13.07 4.46 18.69
CA ALA A 230 14.52 4.58 18.52
C ALA A 230 15.04 5.96 18.96
N ASN A 231 14.35 7.05 18.61
CA ASN A 231 14.73 8.41 19.01
C ASN A 231 14.60 8.66 20.51
N LYS A 232 13.55 8.16 21.18
CA LYS A 232 13.42 8.23 22.64
C LYS A 232 14.61 7.53 23.33
N ALA A 233 15.07 6.38 22.84
CA ALA A 233 16.25 5.70 23.38
C ALA A 233 17.56 6.50 23.14
N ARG A 234 17.75 7.07 21.95
CA ARG A 234 18.89 7.98 21.67
C ARG A 234 18.89 9.18 22.61
N MET A 235 17.73 9.80 22.84
CA MET A 235 17.58 10.91 23.80
C MET A 235 17.96 10.48 25.22
N ILE A 236 17.48 9.34 25.72
CA ILE A 236 17.84 8.85 27.06
C ILE A 236 19.36 8.67 27.21
N VAL A 237 20.03 8.06 26.22
CA VAL A 237 21.50 7.90 26.25
C VAL A 237 22.20 9.26 26.21
N ARG A 238 21.77 10.17 25.34
CA ARG A 238 22.31 11.53 25.24
C ARG A 238 22.15 12.31 26.56
N ASP A 239 20.95 12.30 27.12
CA ASP A 239 20.57 13.10 28.29
C ASP A 239 21.17 12.52 29.58
N SER A 240 21.64 11.26 29.56
CA SER A 240 22.43 10.67 30.66
C SER A 240 23.88 11.16 30.74
N VAL A 241 24.35 11.93 29.75
CA VAL A 241 25.74 12.42 29.66
C VAL A 241 25.85 13.87 30.10
N ALA A 242 26.69 14.12 31.09
CA ALA A 242 27.08 15.45 31.56
C ALA A 242 28.60 15.66 31.47
N LEU A 243 29.04 16.93 31.47
CA LEU A 243 30.44 17.28 31.66
C LEU A 243 30.83 17.16 33.14
N THR A 244 32.03 16.65 33.42
CA THR A 244 32.59 16.64 34.78
C THR A 244 33.18 18.01 35.14
N PRO A 245 33.39 18.32 36.43
CA PRO A 245 34.03 19.58 36.84
C PRO A 245 35.41 19.80 36.18
N GLU A 246 36.15 18.72 35.94
CA GLU A 246 37.46 18.73 35.29
C GLU A 246 37.36 19.07 33.80
N GLU A 247 36.43 18.46 33.06
CA GLU A 247 36.17 18.79 31.64
C GLU A 247 35.66 20.23 31.48
N ILE A 248 34.87 20.73 32.43
CA ILE A 248 34.42 22.13 32.44
C ILE A 248 35.61 23.08 32.65
N ALA A 249 36.53 22.75 33.56
CA ALA A 249 37.74 23.53 33.79
C ALA A 249 38.69 23.50 32.58
N GLU A 250 38.85 22.33 31.94
CA GLU A 250 39.62 22.16 30.70
C GLU A 250 39.03 23.03 29.57
N GLY A 251 37.72 22.93 29.32
CA GLY A 251 37.03 23.72 28.31
C GLY A 251 37.16 25.23 28.51
N GLN A 252 37.09 25.70 29.76
CA GLN A 252 37.34 27.11 30.09
C GLN A 252 38.80 27.53 29.86
N SER A 253 39.77 26.62 29.99
CA SER A 253 41.19 26.88 29.73
C SER A 253 41.55 26.91 28.23
N LEU A 254 40.82 26.16 27.40
CA LEU A 254 41.02 26.09 25.95
C LEU A 254 40.52 27.33 25.18
N MET A 255 39.87 28.28 25.87
CA MET A 255 39.43 29.52 25.26
C MET A 255 40.59 30.42 24.82
N THR A 256 40.73 30.60 23.50
CA THR A 256 41.48 31.72 22.96
C THR A 256 40.77 33.03 23.28
N ARG A 257 41.53 34.04 23.75
CA ARG A 257 40.97 35.35 24.09
C ARG A 257 40.31 35.98 22.86
N PRO A 258 39.02 36.38 22.91
CA PRO A 258 38.34 37.02 21.79
C PRO A 258 39.11 38.24 21.27
N ALA A 259 39.07 38.43 19.95
CA ALA A 259 39.82 39.49 19.26
C ALA A 259 39.34 40.92 19.63
N ASP A 260 38.09 41.03 20.09
CA ASP A 260 37.46 42.26 20.55
C ASP A 260 37.40 42.25 22.09
N GLY A 261 38.17 43.12 22.72
CA GLY A 261 38.69 42.90 24.08
C GLY A 261 37.69 43.05 25.22
N ASN A 262 37.86 42.22 26.26
CA ASN A 262 37.41 42.39 27.64
C ASN A 262 35.90 42.60 27.93
N ASP A 263 35.00 42.53 26.95
CA ASP A 263 33.55 42.54 27.21
C ASP A 263 33.13 41.28 28.00
N PRO A 264 32.67 41.41 29.27
CA PRO A 264 32.36 40.27 30.11
C PRO A 264 31.15 39.45 29.61
N ALA A 265 30.22 40.07 28.87
CA ALA A 265 29.06 39.36 28.33
C ALA A 265 29.47 38.45 27.16
N LYS A 266 30.25 38.99 26.19
CA LYS A 266 30.81 38.20 25.07
C LYS A 266 31.71 37.07 25.57
N MET A 267 32.49 37.31 26.64
CA MET A 267 33.30 36.28 27.29
C MET A 267 32.45 35.16 27.90
N ALA A 268 31.31 35.48 28.53
CA ALA A 268 30.40 34.49 29.10
C ALA A 268 29.69 33.66 28.02
N GLU A 269 29.23 34.30 26.93
CA GLU A 269 28.68 33.57 25.79
C GLU A 269 29.70 32.63 25.14
N ALA A 270 30.93 33.10 24.93
CA ALA A 270 31.99 32.28 24.35
C ALA A 270 32.37 31.09 25.26
N LYS A 271 32.36 31.27 26.59
CA LYS A 271 32.48 30.16 27.56
C LYS A 271 31.37 29.13 27.36
N GLN A 272 30.13 29.60 27.30
CA GLN A 272 28.97 28.71 27.19
C GLN A 272 29.03 27.89 25.88
N ARG A 273 29.33 28.52 24.75
CA ARG A 273 29.45 27.82 23.44
C ARG A 273 30.50 26.70 23.46
N VAL A 274 31.68 26.95 24.05
CA VAL A 274 32.73 25.90 24.17
C VAL A 274 32.25 24.73 25.03
N LEU A 275 31.54 25.00 26.13
CA LEU A 275 30.98 23.95 26.98
C LEU A 275 29.84 23.19 26.28
N ASP A 276 28.98 23.87 25.53
CA ASP A 276 27.90 23.27 24.75
C ASP A 276 28.47 22.36 23.63
N ASP A 277 29.51 22.82 22.91
CA ASP A 277 30.22 22.04 21.89
C ASP A 277 30.91 20.80 22.49
N MET A 278 31.55 20.94 23.66
CA MET A 278 32.16 19.82 24.38
C MET A 278 31.11 18.81 24.85
N LEU A 279 29.97 19.28 25.38
CA LEU A 279 28.86 18.43 25.79
C LEU A 279 28.29 17.67 24.59
N LEU A 280 28.03 18.36 23.48
CA LEU A 280 27.56 17.77 22.22
C LEU A 280 28.53 16.70 21.70
N GLN A 281 29.84 16.97 21.72
CA GLN A 281 30.86 16.03 21.32
C GLN A 281 30.89 14.79 22.24
N LYS A 282 30.78 14.98 23.56
CA LYS A 282 30.75 13.89 24.55
C LYS A 282 29.49 13.04 24.40
N GLN A 283 28.33 13.68 24.19
CA GLN A 283 27.06 13.06 23.88
C GLN A 283 27.11 12.21 22.61
N GLN A 284 27.67 12.75 21.51
CA GLN A 284 27.83 12.01 20.27
C GLN A 284 28.74 10.80 20.42
N ARG A 285 29.85 10.93 21.16
CA ARG A 285 30.73 9.79 21.51
C ARG A 285 29.99 8.73 22.32
N ALA A 286 29.17 9.12 23.29
CA ALA A 286 28.38 8.20 24.10
C ALA A 286 27.35 7.43 23.28
N LEU A 287 26.63 8.10 22.37
CA LEU A 287 25.70 7.45 21.43
C LEU A 287 26.38 6.39 20.58
N VAL A 288 27.54 6.72 19.98
CA VAL A 288 28.32 5.78 19.15
C VAL A 288 28.84 4.61 19.98
N SER A 289 29.47 4.87 21.13
CA SER A 289 29.99 3.82 22.02
C SER A 289 28.88 2.90 22.55
N PHE A 290 27.73 3.45 22.92
CA PHE A 290 26.56 2.68 23.35
C PHE A 290 26.07 1.77 22.21
N GLN A 291 25.85 2.32 21.02
CA GLN A 291 25.42 1.56 19.85
C GLN A 291 26.40 0.42 19.48
N GLN A 292 27.72 0.67 19.55
CA GLN A 292 28.72 -0.38 19.34
C GLN A 292 28.67 -1.45 20.43
N SER A 293 28.46 -1.06 21.70
CA SER A 293 28.29 -2.03 22.79
C SER A 293 27.03 -2.91 22.64
N MET A 294 25.95 -2.37 22.05
CA MET A 294 24.74 -3.12 21.71
C MET A 294 24.98 -4.06 20.53
N LYS A 295 25.62 -3.58 19.46
CA LYS A 295 26.02 -4.40 18.30
C LYS A 295 26.90 -5.59 18.68
N ALA A 296 27.77 -5.44 19.68
CA ALA A 296 28.63 -6.51 20.17
C ALA A 296 27.86 -7.61 20.96
N LYS A 297 26.66 -7.30 21.47
CA LYS A 297 25.80 -8.23 22.22
C LYS A 297 24.70 -8.87 21.36
N ILE A 298 24.17 -8.12 20.41
CA ILE A 298 23.03 -8.54 19.57
C ILE A 298 23.55 -9.39 18.40
N PRO A 299 23.02 -10.60 18.16
CA PRO A 299 23.38 -11.38 16.97
C PRO A 299 22.83 -10.69 15.72
N ILE A 300 23.72 -10.31 14.81
CA ILE A 300 23.40 -9.66 13.53
C ILE A 300 23.75 -10.61 12.38
N THR A 301 22.84 -10.79 11.44
CA THR A 301 23.03 -11.60 10.23
C THR A 301 22.46 -10.85 9.04
N ILE A 302 23.26 -10.64 8.00
CA ILE A 302 22.88 -9.94 6.76
C ILE A 302 23.01 -10.92 5.60
N ARG A 303 21.93 -11.08 4.83
CA ARG A 303 21.84 -11.94 3.64
C ARG A 303 22.10 -11.11 2.40
N ARG A 304 23.39 -10.89 2.10
CA ARG A 304 23.86 -10.07 0.96
C ARG A 304 23.39 -10.62 -0.40
N GLU A 305 23.12 -11.92 -0.48
CA GLU A 305 22.57 -12.59 -1.67
C GLU A 305 21.14 -12.17 -2.05
N LEU A 306 20.49 -11.34 -1.23
CA LEU A 306 19.14 -10.81 -1.46
C LEU A 306 19.12 -9.31 -1.82
N LEU A 307 20.28 -8.64 -1.94
CA LEU A 307 20.43 -7.17 -2.10
C LEU A 307 20.69 -6.70 -3.54
#